data_AF-A0A8T7AJC6-F1
#
_entry.id   AF-A0A8T7AJC6-F1
#
_cell.length_a   1.000
_cell.length_b   1.000
_cell.length_c   1.000
_cell.angle_alpha   90.00
_cell.angle_beta   90.00
_cell.angle_gamma   90.00
#
_symmetry.space_group_name_H-M   'P 1'
#
loop_
_entity.id
_entity.type
_entity.pdbx_description
1 polymer ?
#
loop_
_entity_poly.entity_id
_entity_poly.type
_entity_poly.pdbx_seq_one_letter_code
_entity_poly.pdbx_strand_id
1 'polypeptide(L)' 'MHLNTIKPAEGSRQARKRVGRGIGSGTGKTAGRGHKGQKS' A
#
# COMPACT_ATOMS: atom_id res chain seq x y z
N MET A 1 3.51 32.82 2.49
CA MET A 1 3.35 31.36 2.29
C MET A 1 3.77 31.01 0.87
N HIS A 2 4.61 30.01 0.68
CA HIS A 2 5.04 29.56 -0.65
C HIS A 2 4.39 28.22 -1.00
N LEU A 3 4.10 27.98 -2.28
CA LEU A 3 3.41 26.76 -2.72
C LEU A 3 4.18 25.47 -2.37
N ASN A 4 5.51 25.53 -2.32
CA ASN A 4 6.38 24.40 -1.96
C ASN A 4 6.50 24.13 -0.46
N THR A 5 5.89 24.96 0.39
CA THR A 5 5.96 24.84 1.86
C THR A 5 4.70 24.25 2.50
N ILE A 6 3.67 23.99 1.70
CA ILE A 6 2.37 23.48 2.18
C ILE A 6 2.54 22.00 2.57
N LYS A 7 2.31 21.70 3.85
CA LYS A 7 2.29 20.32 4.37
C LYS A 7 0.86 19.95 4.80
N PRO A 8 0.41 18.72 4.52
CA PRO A 8 -0.89 18.25 5.00
C PRO A 8 -0.86 18.02 6.52
N ALA A 9 -2.03 17.96 7.15
CA ALA A 9 -2.15 17.57 8.55
C ALA A 9 -1.61 16.14 8.76
N GLU A 10 -1.05 15.86 9.94
CA GLU A 10 -0.55 14.53 10.27
C GLU A 10 -1.66 13.47 10.13
N GLY A 11 -1.33 12.32 9.53
CA GLY A 11 -2.27 11.23 9.29
C GLY A 11 -3.33 11.46 8.19
N SER A 12 -3.51 12.69 7.69
CA SER A 12 -4.53 13.00 6.68
C SER A 12 -4.32 12.31 5.32
N ARG A 13 -3.11 11.81 5.04
CA ARG A 13 -2.78 11.08 3.81
C ARG A 13 -2.08 9.76 4.13
N GLN A 14 -2.79 8.66 3.91
CA GLN A 14 -2.23 7.31 4.01
C GLN A 14 -1.84 6.78 2.63
N ALA A 15 -0.71 6.09 2.53
CA ALA A 15 -0.30 5.45 1.30
C ALA A 15 -1.16 4.21 1.02
N ARG A 16 -1.65 4.07 -0.22
CA ARG A 16 -2.39 2.86 -0.62
C ARG A 16 -1.51 1.62 -0.55
N LYS A 17 -2.08 0.50 -0.12
CA LYS A 17 -1.41 -0.79 -0.16
C LYS A 17 -1.13 -1.21 -1.61
N ARG A 18 0.11 -1.59 -1.89
CA ARG A 18 0.54 -2.09 -3.21
C ARG A 18 0.89 -3.57 -3.12
N VAL A 19 -0.08 -4.43 -3.41
CA VAL A 19 0.07 -5.88 -3.35
C VAL A 19 0.92 -6.42 -4.50
N GLY A 20 1.56 -7.58 -4.32
CA GLY A 20 2.37 -8.24 -5.36
C GLY A 20 3.62 -7.45 -5.76
N ARG A 21 4.38 -6.91 -4.78
CA ARG A 21 5.59 -6.11 -5.00
C ARG A 21 6.80 -6.67 -4.24
N GLY A 22 7.01 -7.98 -4.35
CA GLY A 22 8.13 -8.68 -3.71
C GLY A 22 7.88 -9.09 -2.26
N ILE A 23 8.75 -9.95 -1.73
CA ILE A 23 8.60 -10.54 -0.39
C ILE A 23 8.66 -9.46 0.70
N GLY A 24 9.57 -8.49 0.56
CA GLY A 24 9.72 -7.38 1.51
C GLY A 24 8.49 -6.49 1.67
N SER A 25 7.51 -6.55 0.75
CA SER A 25 6.25 -5.80 0.89
C SER A 25 5.23 -6.48 1.82
N GLY A 26 5.53 -7.68 2.34
CA GLY A 26 4.62 -8.48 3.16
C GLY A 26 3.39 -9.03 2.43
N THR A 27 3.17 -8.60 1.18
CA THR A 27 2.05 -9.04 0.32
C THR A 27 2.53 -9.48 -1.05
N GLY A 28 3.78 -9.91 -1.16
CA GLY A 28 4.40 -10.35 -2.40
C GLY A 28 3.82 -11.63 -2.96
N LYS A 29 3.81 -12.71 -2.17
CA LYS A 29 3.54 -14.08 -2.68
C LYS A 29 2.11 -14.25 -3.19
N THR A 30 1.14 -13.97 -2.34
CA THR A 30 -0.28 -14.29 -2.61
C THR A 30 -1.14 -13.05 -2.83
N ALA A 31 -0.53 -11.86 -2.85
CA ALA A 31 -1.25 -10.58 -2.83
C ALA A 31 -2.28 -10.46 -1.68
N GLY A 32 -2.15 -11.28 -0.62
CA GLY A 32 -3.10 -11.36 0.49
C GLY A 32 -4.30 -12.28 0.26
N ARG A 33 -4.36 -13.03 -0.85
CA ARG A 33 -5.52 -13.89 -1.19
C ARG A 33 -5.40 -15.36 -0.77
N GLY A 34 -4.23 -15.78 -0.27
CA GLY A 34 -3.98 -17.17 0.14
C GLY A 34 -3.61 -18.09 -1.03
N HIS A 35 -3.97 -19.37 -0.94
CA HIS A 35 -3.61 -20.42 -1.89
C HIS A 35 -4.84 -21.19 -2.39
N LYS A 36 -5.03 -21.29 -3.71
CA LYS A 36 -6.11 -22.04 -4.42
C LYS A 36 -7.53 -21.55 -4.11
N GLY A 37 -8.53 -22.11 -4.80
CA GLY A 37 -9.95 -21.81 -4.59
C GLY A 37 -10.48 -20.75 -5.55
N GLN A 38 -11.80 -20.63 -5.64
CA GLN A 38 -12.46 -19.79 -6.65
C GLN A 38 -12.08 -18.30 -6.58
N LYS A 39 -11.64 -17.82 -5.42
CA LYS A 39 -11.38 -16.39 -5.15
C LYS A 39 -9.90 -16.04 -4.93
N SER A 40 -8.98 -17.00 -4.96
CA SER A 40 -7.56 -16.80 -4.60
C SER A 40 -6.63 -16.74 -5.79
#